data_AF-A0A355R4D3-F1
#
_entry.id   AF-A0A355R4D3-F1
#
_cell.length_a   1.000
_cell.length_b   1.000
_cell.length_c   1.000
_cell.angle_alpha   90.00
_cell.angle_beta   90.00
_cell.angle_gamma   90.00
#
_symmetry.space_group_name_H-M   'P 1'
#
loop_
_entity.id
_entity.type
_entity.pdbx_description
1 polymer ?
#
loop_
_entity_poly.entity_id
_entity_poly.type
_entity_poly.pdbx_seq_one_letter_code
_entity_poly.pdbx_strand_id
1 'polypeptide(L)' 'APGKASNAGGVAVSGLEMSQNAMRLLWTAGEVDSKLHNIMQSIHHACVHYGEEADGRINYVK' A
#
# COMPACT_ATOMS: atom_id res chain seq x y z
N ALA A 1 3.70 11.69 -6.56
CA ALA A 1 3.83 10.28 -6.15
C ALA A 1 4.12 9.44 -7.40
N PRO A 2 5.00 8.44 -7.34
CA PRO A 2 5.44 7.68 -8.49
C PRO A 2 4.27 6.77 -8.91
N GLY A 3 4.04 6.59 -10.21
CA GLY A 3 2.89 5.80 -10.69
C GLY A 3 2.77 4.43 -10.03
N LYS A 4 3.90 3.75 -9.77
CA LYS A 4 3.99 2.43 -9.10
C LYS A 4 3.49 2.40 -7.65
N ALA A 5 3.76 3.43 -6.86
CA ALA A 5 3.28 3.45 -5.47
C ALA A 5 1.80 3.83 -5.42
N SER A 6 1.37 4.77 -6.28
CA SER A 6 -0.03 5.19 -6.35
C SER A 6 -0.96 4.11 -6.92
N ASN A 7 -0.47 3.26 -7.83
CA ASN A 7 -1.27 2.19 -8.46
C ASN A 7 -1.20 0.84 -7.73
N ALA A 8 -0.40 0.75 -6.65
CA ALA A 8 -0.27 -0.46 -5.84
C ALA A 8 -1.58 -0.89 -5.17
N GLY A 9 -2.58 0.00 -5.06
CA GLY A 9 -3.88 -0.30 -4.47
C GLY A 9 -4.61 -1.47 -5.16
N GLY A 10 -4.55 -1.58 -6.49
CA GLY A 10 -5.18 -2.68 -7.21
C GLY A 10 -4.57 -4.04 -6.84
N VAL A 11 -3.23 -4.11 -6.80
CA VAL A 11 -2.49 -5.32 -6.40
C VAL A 11 -2.75 -5.66 -4.92
N ALA A 12 -2.80 -4.65 -4.06
CA ALA A 12 -3.09 -4.82 -2.64
C ALA A 12 -4.48 -5.43 -2.43
N VAL A 13 -5.51 -4.93 -3.11
CA VAL A 13 -6.87 -5.49 -3.04
C VAL A 13 -6.91 -6.95 -3.53
N SER A 14 -6.22 -7.29 -4.62
CA SER A 14 -6.10 -8.69 -5.06
C SER A 14 -5.44 -9.59 -4.00
N GLY A 15 -4.40 -9.11 -3.32
CA GLY A 15 -3.77 -9.83 -2.20
C GLY A 15 -4.71 -10.01 -0.99
N LEU A 16 -5.54 -9.01 -0.70
CA LEU A 16 -6.58 -9.10 0.33
C LEU A 16 -7.63 -10.16 -0.05
N GLU A 17 -8.09 -10.18 -1.30
CA GLU A 17 -9.04 -11.19 -1.80
C GLU A 17 -8.46 -12.61 -1.70
N MET A 18 -7.21 -12.81 -2.10
CA MET A 18 -6.50 -14.08 -1.93
C MET A 18 -6.43 -14.51 -0.45
N SER A 19 -6.20 -13.56 0.45
CA SER A 19 -6.13 -13.79 1.89
C SER A 19 -7.50 -14.18 2.48
N GLN A 20 -8.57 -13.51 2.06
CA GLN A 20 -9.95 -13.87 2.42
C GLN A 20 -10.27 -15.30 1.99
N ASN A 21 -9.92 -15.66 0.76
CA ASN A 21 -10.14 -17.00 0.21
C ASN A 21 -9.38 -18.08 0.97
N ALA A 22 -8.10 -17.84 1.29
CA ALA A 22 -7.27 -18.78 2.03
C ALA A 22 -7.77 -19.00 3.47
N MET A 23 -8.20 -17.93 4.15
CA MET A 23 -8.67 -17.99 5.54
C MET A 23 -10.16 -18.29 5.67
N ARG A 24 -10.91 -18.34 4.55
CA ARG A 24 -12.38 -18.42 4.52
C ARG A 24 -13.05 -17.34 5.36
N LEU A 25 -12.51 -16.12 5.31
CA LEU A 25 -13.02 -14.97 6.03
C LEU A 25 -13.75 -14.02 5.08
N LEU A 26 -14.89 -13.50 5.55
CA LEU A 26 -15.56 -12.38 4.89
C LEU A 26 -15.25 -11.10 5.65
N TRP A 27 -14.59 -10.17 4.98
CA TRP A 27 -14.45 -8.80 5.45
C TRP A 27 -15.54 -7.93 4.83
N THR A 28 -16.04 -6.99 5.63
CA THR A 28 -16.87 -5.91 5.15
C THR A 28 -16.06 -4.94 4.28
N ALA A 29 -16.75 -4.14 3.47
CA ALA A 29 -16.10 -3.11 2.67
C ALA A 29 -15.27 -2.13 3.54
N GLY A 30 -15.73 -1.79 4.74
CA GLY A 30 -15.00 -0.91 5.66
C GLY A 30 -13.72 -1.54 6.21
N GLU A 31 -13.71 -2.85 6.45
CA GLU A 31 -12.50 -3.56 6.86
C GLU A 31 -11.49 -3.67 5.71
N VAL A 32 -11.95 -3.92 4.49
CA VAL A 32 -11.09 -3.91 3.29
C VAL A 32 -10.49 -2.52 3.07
N ASP A 33 -11.30 -1.46 3.17
CA ASP A 33 -10.85 -0.07 3.03
C ASP A 33 -9.80 0.31 4.09
N SER A 34 -10.06 -0.02 5.35
CA SER A 34 -9.11 0.23 6.45
C SER A 34 -7.78 -0.49 6.24
N LYS A 35 -7.82 -1.74 5.78
CA LYS A 35 -6.61 -2.52 5.46
C LYS A 35 -5.87 -1.93 4.27
N LEU A 36 -6.57 -1.56 3.21
CA LEU A 36 -5.99 -0.92 2.03
C LEU A 36 -5.32 0.41 2.40
N HIS A 37 -5.98 1.23 3.22
CA HIS A 37 -5.44 2.50 3.69
C HIS A 37 -4.11 2.30 4.43
N ASN A 38 -4.04 1.33 5.34
CA ASN A 38 -2.81 1.00 6.08
C ASN A 38 -1.69 0.49 5.16
N ILE A 39 -2.02 -0.30 4.13
CA ILE A 39 -1.05 -0.76 3.13
C ILE A 39 -0.48 0.44 2.36
N MET A 40 -1.33 1.35 1.91
CA MET A 40 -0.90 2.54 1.16
C MET A 40 -0.06 3.49 2.03
N GLN A 41 -0.41 3.67 3.31
CA GLN A 41 0.43 4.40 4.27
C GLN A 41 1.80 3.75 4.45
N SER A 42 1.85 2.41 4.56
CA SER A 42 3.10 1.68 4.70
C SER A 42 4.00 1.82 3.47
N ILE A 43 3.42 1.77 2.26
CA ILE A 43 4.14 2.04 1.01
C ILE A 43 4.68 3.46 0.99
N HIS A 44 3.88 4.45 1.38
CA HIS A 44 4.33 5.84 1.47
C HIS A 44 5.49 5.99 2.45
N HIS A 45 5.38 5.42 3.64
CA HIS A 45 6.45 5.42 4.64
C HIS A 45 7.73 4.78 4.12
N ALA A 46 7.64 3.66 3.39
CA ALA A 46 8.79 3.03 2.75
C ALA A 46 9.44 3.97 1.71
N CYS A 47 8.63 4.60 0.85
CA CYS A 47 9.15 5.58 -0.10
C CYS A 47 9.81 6.78 0.58
N VAL A 48 9.28 7.26 1.71
CA VAL A 48 9.90 8.34 2.50
C VAL A 48 11.23 7.86 3.06
N HIS A 49 11.23 6.72 3.77
CA HIS A 49 12.40 6.21 4.48
C HIS A 49 13.59 5.89 3.56
N TYR A 50 13.32 5.31 2.38
CA TYR A 50 14.37 4.93 1.43
C TYR A 50 14.64 5.98 0.35
N GLY A 51 13.68 6.87 0.11
CA GLY A 51 13.77 7.90 -0.92
C GLY A 51 14.27 9.25 -0.42
N GLU A 52 14.41 9.47 0.88
CA GLU A 52 14.90 10.73 1.44
C GLU A 52 16.35 10.99 1.01
N GLU A 53 16.57 12.13 0.35
CA GLU A 53 17.89 12.59 -0.09
C GLU A 53 18.43 13.66 0.87
N ALA A 54 19.74 13.94 0.76
CA ALA A 54 20.44 14.84 1.69
C ALA A 54 19.91 16.29 1.68
N ASP A 55 19.12 16.67 0.66
CA ASP A 55 18.46 17.97 0.54
C ASP A 55 17.02 17.99 1.12
N GLY A 56 16.57 16.87 1.72
CA GLY A 56 15.24 16.71 2.31
C GLY A 56 14.14 16.39 1.28
N ARG A 57 14.47 16.16 0.01
CA ARG A 57 13.49 15.71 -0.98
C ARG A 57 13.28 14.21 -0.89
N ILE A 58 12.04 13.79 -1.13
CA ILE A 58 11.70 12.37 -1.19
C ILE A 58 11.67 11.94 -2.66
N ASN A 59 12.65 11.13 -3.05
CA ASN A 59 12.71 10.47 -4.33
C ASN A 59 11.92 9.16 -4.28
N TYR A 60 10.68 9.24 -4.71
CA TYR A 60 9.76 8.12 -4.74
C TYR A 60 10.07 7.03 -5.80
N VAL A 61 11.10 7.20 -6.63
CA VAL A 61 11.46 6.27 -7.71
C VAL A 61 12.71 5.44 -7.38
N LYS A 62 13.40 5.79 -6.29
CA LYS A 62 14.66 5.19 -5.86
C LYS A 62 14.47 3.77 -5.30
#